data_AF-A0A0U1D1M1-F1
#
_entry.id   AF-A0A0U1D1M1-F1
#
_cell.length_a   1.000
_cell.length_b   1.000
_cell.length_c   1.000
_cell.angle_alpha   90.00
_cell.angle_beta   90.00
_cell.angle_gamma   90.00
#
_symmetry.space_group_name_H-M   'P 1'
#
loop_
_entity.id
_entity.type
_entity.pdbx_description
1 polymer ?
#
loop_
_entity_poly.entity_id
_entity_poly.type
_entity_poly.pdbx_seq_one_letter_code
_entity_poly.pdbx_strand_id
1 'polypeptide(L)' 'MRPLIAVPGRRAARVPILRFSATLAAEAICEAVWAGGGEPLVLHGPDRPGR' A
#
# COMPACT_ATOMS: atom_id res chain seq x y z
N MET A 1 17.67 -11.58 5.93
CA MET A 1 16.95 -10.54 5.16
C MET A 1 15.64 -11.13 4.70
N ARG A 2 14.55 -10.34 4.74
CA ARG A 2 13.22 -10.75 4.26
C ARG A 2 13.01 -10.24 2.82
N PRO A 3 12.39 -11.00 1.91
CA PRO A 3 12.13 -10.54 0.54
C PRO A 3 11.09 -9.42 0.54
N LEU A 4 11.30 -8.38 -0.27
CA LEU A 4 10.31 -7.31 -0.47
C LEU A 4 9.14 -7.84 -1.32
N ILE A 5 7.93 -7.77 -0.79
CA ILE A 5 6.71 -8.21 -1.47
C ILE A 5 5.83 -6.98 -1.75
N ALA A 6 5.54 -6.73 -3.02
CA ALA A 6 4.71 -5.60 -3.42
C ALA A 6 3.27 -5.78 -2.93
N VAL A 7 2.77 -4.81 -2.16
CA VAL A 7 1.38 -4.73 -1.70
C VAL A 7 0.71 -3.51 -2.35
N PRO A 8 -0.34 -3.71 -3.17
CA PRO A 8 -1.07 -2.60 -3.77
C PRO A 8 -1.74 -1.72 -2.72
N GLY A 9 -1.30 -0.46 -2.65
CA GLY A 9 -1.91 0.58 -1.87
C GLY A 9 -2.91 1.41 -2.68
N ARG A 10 -3.95 1.91 -2.02
CA ARG A 10 -4.87 2.92 -2.57
C ARG A 10 -4.55 4.29 -1.99
N ARG A 11 -4.47 5.28 -2.87
CA ARG A 11 -4.39 6.69 -2.51
C ARG A 11 -5.78 7.29 -2.46
N ALA A 12 -6.05 8.18 -1.50
CA ALA A 12 -7.34 8.88 -1.46
C ALA A 12 -7.18 10.37 -1.15
N ALA A 13 -7.23 11.19 -2.20
CA ALA A 13 -7.14 12.65 -2.07
C ALA A 13 -8.37 13.29 -1.39
N ARG A 14 -9.50 12.58 -1.33
CA ARG A 14 -10.80 13.11 -0.85
C ARG A 14 -11.22 12.59 0.52
N VAL A 15 -10.52 11.60 1.07
CA VAL A 15 -10.82 11.08 2.41
C VAL A 15 -10.09 11.96 3.43
N PRO A 16 -10.77 12.59 4.41
CA PRO A 16 -10.14 13.58 5.30
C PRO A 16 -8.95 13.05 6.08
N ILE A 17 -8.90 11.77 6.44
CA ILE A 17 -7.73 11.21 7.13
C ILE A 17 -6.53 11.00 6.19
N LEU A 18 -6.74 10.99 4.87
CA LEU A 18 -5.74 10.68 3.83
C LEU A 18 -5.41 11.89 2.93
N ARG A 19 -5.93 13.07 3.29
CA ARG A 19 -5.89 14.35 2.54
C ARG A 19 -4.51 14.87 2.13
N PHE A 20 -3.42 14.25 2.61
CA PHE A 20 -2.04 14.56 2.25
C PHE A 20 -1.41 13.50 1.36
N SER A 21 -2.18 12.90 0.45
CA SER A 21 -1.67 11.87 -0.47
C SER A 21 -1.26 10.57 0.23
N ALA A 22 -1.89 10.27 1.37
CA ALA A 22 -1.59 9.06 2.09
C ALA A 22 -2.04 7.83 1.26
N THR A 23 -1.25 6.78 1.38
CA THR A 23 -1.50 5.48 0.76
C THR A 23 -1.87 4.49 1.84
N LEU A 24 -2.99 3.81 1.66
CA LEU A 24 -3.43 2.73 2.53
C LEU A 24 -3.33 1.39 1.82
N ALA A 25 -2.90 0.37 2.55
CA ALA A 25 -2.94 -1.03 2.11
C ALA A 25 -3.96 -1.80 2.96
N ALA A 26 -4.36 -2.98 2.47
CA ALA A 26 -5.17 -3.90 3.26
C ALA A 26 -4.31 -4.55 4.34
N GLU A 27 -4.64 -4.31 5.61
CA GLU A 27 -3.92 -4.84 6.78
C GLU A 27 -3.73 -6.36 6.71
N ALA A 28 -4.81 -7.11 6.40
CA ALA A 28 -4.75 -8.56 6.28
C ALA A 28 -3.70 -9.06 5.26
N ILE A 29 -3.42 -8.28 4.21
CA ILE A 29 -2.39 -8.62 3.23
C ILE A 29 -0.99 -8.37 3.81
N CYS A 30 -0.79 -7.23 4.48
CA CYS A 30 0.47 -6.93 5.15
C CYS A 30 0.83 -7.98 6.21
N GLU A 31 -0.16 -8.40 7.01
CA GLU A 31 0.00 -9.45 8.02
C GLU A 31 0.31 -10.81 7.38
N ALA A 32 -0.37 -11.18 6.30
CA ALA A 32 -0.09 -12.42 5.58
C ALA A 32 1.33 -12.44 4.98
N VAL A 33 1.78 -11.32 4.41
CA VAL A 33 3.15 -11.16 3.93
C VAL A 33 4.13 -11.32 5.08
N TRP A 34 3.84 -10.68 6.22
CA TRP A 34 4.71 -10.75 7.38
C TRP A 34 4.84 -12.19 7.90
N ALA A 35 3.71 -12.86 8.10
CA ALA A 35 3.62 -14.25 8.54
C ALA A 35 4.28 -15.23 7.57
N GLY A 36 4.23 -14.95 6.27
CA GLY A 36 4.92 -15.71 5.21
C GLY A 36 6.43 -15.46 5.13
N GLY A 37 6.99 -14.61 6.02
CA GLY A 37 8.41 -14.29 6.07
C GLY A 37 8.86 -13.18 5.12
N GLY A 38 7.94 -12.53 4.39
CA GLY A 38 8.22 -11.40 3.50
C GLY A 38 8.09 -10.04 4.18
N GLU A 39 8.72 -9.04 3.61
CA GLU A 39 8.61 -7.63 4.01
C GLU A 39 7.60 -6.92 3.10
N PRO A 40 6.49 -6.39 3.63
CA PRO A 40 5.48 -5.72 2.81
C PRO A 40 6.00 -4.36 2.32
N LEU A 41 6.08 -4.20 1.00
CA LEU A 41 6.40 -2.95 0.32
C LEU A 41 5.12 -2.35 -0.27
N VAL A 42 4.54 -1.36 0.40
CA VAL A 42 3.30 -0.71 -0.05
C VAL A 42 3.58 0.23 -1.21
N LEU A 43 2.98 -0.04 -2.36
CA LEU A 43 3.16 0.74 -3.59
C LEU A 43 1.80 1.16 -4.15
N HIS A 44 1.73 2.36 -4.70
CA HIS A 44 0.55 2.84 -5.41
C HIS A 44 0.94 3.46 -6.76
N GLY A 45 -0.02 3.49 -7.69
CA GLY A 45 0.14 4.17 -8.96
C GLY A 45 0.25 5.70 -8.81
N PRO A 46 0.56 6.41 -9.90
CA PRO A 46 0.60 7.86 -9.92
C PRO A 46 -0.76 8.47 -9.51
N ASP A 47 -0.73 9.70 -9.01
CA ASP A 47 -1.91 10.40 -8.45
C ASP A 47 -3.05 10.59 -9.46
N ARG A 48 -2.70 10.62 -10.75
CA ARG A 48 -3.63 10.83 -11.84
C ARG A 48 -3.94 9.48 -12.48
N PRO A 49 -5.22 9.11 -12.69
CA PRO A 49 -5.52 7.97 -13.54
C PRO A 49 -4.90 8.23 -14.92
N GLY A 50 -4.20 7.22 -15.44
CA GLY A 50 -3.62 7.27 -16.77
C GLY A 50 -4.67 7.70 -17.79
N ARG A 51 -4.28 8.61 -18.68
CA ARG A 51 -5.11 9.05 -19.80
C ARG A 51 -5.20 7.93 -20.84
#